data_AF-L5N178-F1
#
_entry.id   AF-L5N178-F1
#
_cell.length_a   1.000
_cell.length_b   1.000
_cell.length_c   1.000
_cell.angle_alpha   90.00
_cell.angle_beta   90.00
_cell.angle_gamma   90.00
#
_symmetry.space_group_name_H-M   'P 1'
#
loop_
_entity.id
_entity.type
_entity.pdbx_description
1 polymer ?
#
loop_
_entity_poly.entity_id
_entity_poly.type
_entity_poly.pdbx_seq_one_letter_code
_entity_poly.pdbx_strand_id
1 'polypeptide(L)' 'MKNIWLSICYVLGPGVGMVLAHITISLFNGEGVTIQNTFKFFVYGIIAGLILLILRLMIKGKTLEG' A
#
# COMPACT_ATOMS: atom_id res chain seq x y z
N MET A 1 14.98 11.19 -11.09
CA MET A 1 15.17 10.34 -9.89
C MET A 1 14.07 10.51 -8.81
N LYS A 2 13.67 11.74 -8.43
CA LYS A 2 12.65 11.98 -7.36
C LYS A 2 11.27 11.32 -7.61
N ASN A 3 10.84 11.21 -8.87
CA ASN A 3 9.54 10.62 -9.22
C ASN A 3 9.48 9.10 -9.04
N ILE A 4 10.60 8.39 -9.24
CA ILE A 4 10.66 6.93 -9.10
C ILE A 4 10.53 6.55 -7.62
N TRP A 5 11.24 7.27 -6.75
CA TRP A 5 11.15 7.09 -5.30
C TRP A 5 9.74 7.33 -4.77
N LEU A 6 9.05 8.37 -5.25
CA LEU A 6 7.64 8.61 -4.89
C LEU A 6 6.73 7.46 -5.31
N SER A 7 6.89 6.92 -6.52
CA SER A 7 6.10 5.76 -6.96
C SER A 7 6.36 4.52 -6.11
N ILE A 8 7.63 4.27 -5.75
CA ILE A 8 8.00 3.17 -4.85
C ILE A 8 7.34 3.34 -3.48
N CYS A 9 7.38 4.55 -2.91
CA CYS A 9 6.72 4.85 -1.63
C CYS A 9 5.18 4.70 -1.70
N TYR A 10 4.56 5.09 -2.82
CA TYR A 10 3.12 4.94 -3.04
C TYR A 10 2.66 3.48 -3.06
N VAL A 11 3.53 2.56 -3.50
CA VAL A 11 3.22 1.13 -3.59
C VAL A 11 3.62 0.40 -2.31
N LEU A 12 4.87 0.58 -1.84
CA LEU A 12 5.38 -0.11 -0.65
C LEU A 12 4.79 0.42 0.66
N GLY A 13 4.47 1.72 0.75
CA GLY A 13 3.91 2.32 1.97
C GLY A 13 2.61 1.66 2.42
N PRO A 14 1.60 1.55 1.55
CA PRO A 14 0.36 0.83 1.84
C PRO A 14 0.57 -0.66 2.13
N GLY A 15 1.52 -1.33 1.45
CA GLY A 15 1.92 -2.71 1.73
C GLY A 15 2.41 -2.90 3.16
N VAL A 16 3.39 -2.10 3.57
CA VAL A 16 3.95 -2.15 4.93
C VAL A 16 2.92 -1.70 5.98
N GLY A 17 2.11 -0.68 5.67
CA GLY A 17 1.04 -0.20 6.55
C GLY A 17 -0.03 -1.26 6.84
N MET A 18 -0.47 -2.01 5.84
CA MET A 18 -1.41 -3.12 6.00
C MET A 18 -0.84 -4.26 6.85
N VAL A 19 0.45 -4.60 6.67
CA VAL A 19 1.13 -5.61 7.50
C VAL A 19 1.20 -5.16 8.96
N LEU A 20 1.60 -3.92 9.21
CA LEU A 20 1.65 -3.36 10.56
C LEU A 20 0.28 -3.31 11.23
N ALA A 21 -0.76 -2.91 10.48
CA ALA A 21 -2.13 -2.92 10.98
C ALA A 21 -2.60 -4.33 11.32
N HIS A 22 -2.33 -5.31 10.45
CA HIS A 22 -2.66 -6.71 10.73
C HIS A 22 -1.96 -7.25 11.97
N ILE A 23 -0.64 -7.03 12.10
CA ILE A 23 0.13 -7.45 13.27
C ILE A 23 -0.43 -6.80 14.54
N THR A 24 -0.75 -5.51 14.48
CA THR A 24 -1.31 -4.77 15.62
C THR A 24 -2.66 -5.36 16.03
N ILE A 25 -3.60 -5.53 15.08
CA ILE A 25 -4.94 -6.07 15.36
C ILE A 25 -4.84 -7.51 15.92
N SER A 26 -4.01 -8.35 15.33
CA SER A 26 -3.82 -9.73 15.79
C SER A 26 -3.23 -9.80 17.20
N LEU A 27 -2.29 -8.91 17.54
CA LEU A 27 -1.75 -8.78 18.90
C LEU A 27 -2.83 -8.38 19.91
N PHE A 28 -3.71 -7.44 19.55
CA PHE A 28 -4.81 -7.00 20.42
C PHE A 28 -5.93 -8.05 20.56
N ASN A 29 -6.17 -8.85 19.53
CA ASN A 29 -7.21 -9.89 19.52
C ASN A 29 -6.72 -11.24 20.06
N GLY A 30 -5.43 -11.39 20.35
CA GLY A 30 -4.84 -12.67 20.75
C GLY A 30 -4.83 -13.72 19.63
N GLU A 31 -5.00 -13.31 18.37
CA GLU A 31 -4.96 -14.20 17.21
C GLU A 31 -3.51 -14.43 16.76
N GLY A 32 -3.20 -15.67 16.39
CA GLY A 32 -1.88 -16.02 15.86
C GLY A 32 -1.61 -15.33 14.53
N VAL A 33 -0.56 -14.51 14.48
CA VAL A 33 -0.06 -13.92 13.22
C VAL A 33 0.59 -15.03 12.39
N THR A 34 -0.12 -15.53 11.38
CA THR A 34 0.45 -16.49 10.43
C THR A 34 1.16 -15.78 9.28
N ILE A 35 2.24 -16.38 8.80
CA ILE A 35 3.02 -15.85 7.66
C ILE A 35 2.12 -15.76 6.41
N GLN A 36 1.24 -16.75 6.19
CA GLN A 36 0.32 -16.74 5.05
C GLN A 36 -0.68 -15.56 5.09
N ASN A 37 -1.29 -15.26 6.23
CA ASN A 37 -2.20 -14.11 6.32
C ASN A 37 -1.45 -12.80 6.21
N THR A 38 -0.30 -12.69 6.87
CA THR A 38 0.55 -11.49 6.79
C THR A 38 0.95 -11.18 5.35
N PHE A 39 1.32 -12.20 4.58
CA PHE A 39 1.64 -12.05 3.16
C PHE A 39 0.41 -11.65 2.33
N LYS A 40 -0.76 -12.21 2.60
CA LYS A 40 -2.02 -11.78 1.94
C LYS A 40 -2.31 -10.30 2.21
N PHE A 41 -2.19 -9.84 3.44
CA PHE A 41 -2.39 -8.43 3.80
C PHE A 41 -1.35 -7.51 3.14
N PHE A 42 -0.09 -7.94 3.06
CA PHE A 42 0.94 -7.20 2.32
C PHE A 42 0.54 -7.03 0.84
N VAL A 43 0.13 -8.12 0.17
CA VAL A 43 -0.30 -8.09 -1.24
C VAL A 43 -1.51 -7.17 -1.42
N TYR A 44 -2.48 -7.21 -0.52
CA TYR A 44 -3.61 -6.26 -0.55
C TYR A 44 -3.16 -4.81 -0.41
N GLY A 45 -2.19 -4.53 0.45
CA GLY A 45 -1.60 -3.19 0.55
C GLY A 45 -0.88 -2.76 -0.73
N ILE A 46 -0.10 -3.64 -1.37
CA ILE A 46 0.55 -3.36 -2.66
C ILE A 46 -0.49 -3.02 -3.75
N ILE A 47 -1.58 -3.80 -3.83
CA ILE A 47 -2.67 -3.54 -4.80
C ILE A 47 -3.33 -2.19 -4.53
N ALA A 48 -3.61 -1.86 -3.27
CA ALA A 48 -4.17 -0.56 -2.88
C ALA A 48 -3.22 0.59 -3.27
N GLY A 49 -1.92 0.43 -3.05
CA GLY A 49 -0.90 1.39 -3.45
C GLY A 49 -0.81 1.60 -4.97
N LEU A 50 -0.96 0.53 -5.76
CA LEU A 50 -1.05 0.60 -7.22
C LEU A 50 -2.28 1.40 -7.68
N ILE A 51 -3.44 1.15 -7.08
CA ILE A 51 -4.68 1.89 -7.39
C ILE A 51 -4.51 3.38 -7.09
N LEU A 52 -3.94 3.73 -5.92
CA LEU A 52 -3.65 5.11 -5.54
C LEU A 52 -2.65 5.78 -6.49
N LEU A 53 -1.64 5.04 -6.95
CA LEU A 53 -0.67 5.53 -7.93
C LEU A 53 -1.36 5.83 -9.27
N ILE A 54 -2.21 4.92 -9.77
CA ILE A 54 -2.98 5.11 -11.01
C ILE A 54 -3.92 6.31 -10.88
N LEU A 55 -4.68 6.41 -9.78
CA LEU A 55 -5.55 7.56 -9.50
C LEU A 55 -4.76 8.87 -9.51
N ARG A 56 -3.59 8.90 -8.86
CA ARG A 56 -2.71 10.06 -8.87
C ARG A 56 -2.25 10.44 -10.28
N LEU A 57 -1.90 9.45 -11.11
CA LEU A 57 -1.51 9.69 -12.50
C LEU A 57 -2.69 10.22 -13.33
N MET A 58 -3.90 9.70 -13.14
CA MET A 58 -5.11 10.20 -13.79
C MET A 58 -5.43 11.64 -13.41
N ILE A 59 -5.31 11.99 -12.12
CA ILE A 59 -5.55 13.36 -11.63
C ILE A 59 -4.49 14.33 -12.16
N LYS A 60 -3.20 13.94 -12.16
CA LYS A 60 -2.13 14.76 -12.76
C LYS A 60 -2.23 14.85 -14.28
N GLY A 61 -2.75 13.84 -14.96
CA GLY A 61 -2.98 13.86 -16.40
C GLY A 61 -3.99 14.94 -16.81
N LYS A 62 -5.01 15.21 -15.97
CA LYS A 62 -5.99 16.27 -16.20
C LYS A 62 -5.45 17.70 -16.03
N THR A 63 -4.28 17.88 -15.41
CA THR A 63 -3.61 19.20 -15.29
C THR A 63 -2.70 19.53 -16.47
N LEU A 64 -2.64 18.70 -17.51
CA LEU A 64 -1.84 18.95 -18.74
C LEU A 64 -2.71 19.40 -19.94
N GLU A 65 -3.95 19.81 -19.70
CA GLU A 65 -4.84 20.44 -20.69
C GLU A 65 -5.17 21.90 -20.34
N GLY A 66 -4.31 22.55 -19.55
CA GLY A 66 -4.40 23.98 -19.23
C GLY A 66 -3.42 24.80 -20.07
#